data_AF-A0AAN6LYQ2-F1
#
_entry.id   AF-A0AAN6LYQ2-F1
#
_cell.length_a   1.000
_cell.length_b   1.000
_cell.length_c   1.000
_cell.angle_alpha   90.00
_cell.angle_beta   90.00
_cell.angle_gamma   90.00
#
_symmetry.space_group_name_H-M   'P 1'
#
loop_
_entity.id
_entity.type
_entity.pdbx_description
1 polymer ?
#
loop_
_entity_poly.entity_id
_entity_poly.type
_entity_poly.pdbx_seq_one_letter_code
_entity_poly.pdbx_strand_id
1 'polypeptide(L)'
;MSQPSEAATSLADALKQIKQLTSDLATEKQRVIDVQNEASLRVGVWKEAHSHLSELHENRKQDDLKKLQDAKREHDELAKKLLLKSNYHHQKIQELKSQNEFHEKEVSDMAATIFDLRREKSSATQRAEQYEHRIKNLQLRLDASLNCIERAGRKRGISDAGDEHRDTVSALANHNMDGTINTAKKARLASLEVVVPCTQCYTKGWPCDNGDAGGSCRNCQLRQKSAVCKRVMCKDYDGDNCKVRDCTYAHENDHFRHVVNYTVLKVVHQGKSPTEREAEEGKEDK
;
A
#
# COMPACT_ATOMS: atom_id res chain seq x y z
N MET A 1 78.78 -80.78 76.25
CA MET A 1 79.71 -80.34 75.18
C MET A 1 79.00 -80.46 73.85
N SER A 2 78.29 -79.41 73.42
CA SER A 2 77.66 -79.32 72.09
C SER A 2 77.56 -77.85 71.71
N GLN A 3 78.61 -77.27 71.13
CA GLN A 3 78.59 -75.84 70.75
C GLN A 3 79.24 -75.43 69.39
N PRO A 4 79.90 -76.29 68.57
CA PRO A 4 80.39 -75.85 67.26
C PRO A 4 79.41 -76.08 66.08
N SER A 5 78.53 -77.08 66.17
CA SER A 5 77.64 -77.49 65.07
C SER A 5 76.50 -76.50 64.81
N GLU A 6 75.82 -76.03 65.87
CA GLU A 6 74.68 -75.10 65.75
C GLU A 6 75.12 -73.71 65.27
N ALA A 7 76.29 -73.26 65.73
CA ALA A 7 76.90 -71.99 65.31
C ALA A 7 77.27 -71.99 63.82
N ALA A 8 77.76 -73.13 63.29
CA ALA A 8 78.06 -73.27 61.87
C ALA A 8 76.80 -73.26 60.99
N THR A 9 75.71 -73.90 61.42
CA THR A 9 74.41 -73.82 60.73
C THR A 9 73.80 -72.42 60.77
N SER A 10 73.89 -71.72 61.91
CA SER A 10 73.43 -70.32 62.04
C SER A 10 74.18 -69.37 61.10
N LEU A 11 75.49 -69.55 60.93
CA LEU A 11 76.30 -68.78 59.99
C LEU A 11 75.94 -69.07 58.52
N ALA A 12 75.70 -70.33 58.18
CA ALA A 12 75.31 -70.73 56.82
C ALA A 12 73.94 -70.15 56.42
N ASP A 13 72.99 -70.10 57.35
CA ASP A 13 71.67 -69.50 57.11
C ASP A 13 71.76 -67.97 57.00
N ALA A 14 72.58 -67.31 57.82
CA ALA A 14 72.85 -65.89 57.69
C ALA A 14 73.47 -65.54 56.32
N LEU A 15 74.41 -66.35 55.83
CA LEU A 15 75.00 -66.16 54.49
C LEU A 15 73.98 -66.35 53.36
N LYS A 16 73.07 -67.32 53.47
CA LYS A 16 71.96 -67.48 52.51
C LYS A 16 71.04 -66.25 52.53
N GLN A 17 70.71 -65.75 53.72
CA GLN A 17 69.85 -64.58 53.90
C GLN A 17 70.49 -63.31 53.30
N ILE A 18 71.81 -63.11 53.50
CA ILE A 18 72.57 -62.02 52.89
C ILE A 18 72.54 -62.10 51.35
N LYS A 19 72.72 -63.31 50.78
CA LYS A 19 72.63 -63.50 49.32
C LYS A 19 71.24 -63.17 48.78
N GLN A 20 70.19 -63.62 49.46
CA GLN A 20 68.81 -63.32 49.09
C GLN A 20 68.54 -61.82 49.13
N LEU A 21 68.87 -61.16 50.25
CA LEU A 21 68.68 -59.72 50.41
C LEU A 21 69.48 -58.91 49.37
N THR A 22 70.65 -59.39 48.96
CA THR A 22 71.45 -58.75 47.91
C THR A 22 70.78 -58.88 46.54
N SER A 23 70.18 -60.04 46.25
CA SER A 23 69.38 -60.28 45.04
C SER A 23 68.11 -59.41 45.02
N ASP A 24 67.41 -59.34 46.15
CA ASP A 24 66.20 -58.53 46.30
C ASP A 24 66.53 -57.03 46.16
N LEU A 25 67.63 -56.57 46.77
CA LEU A 25 68.12 -55.21 46.62
C LEU A 25 68.46 -54.87 45.17
N ALA A 26 69.08 -55.78 44.41
CA ALA A 26 69.37 -55.57 43.00
C ALA A 26 68.07 -55.46 42.18
N THR A 27 67.07 -56.29 42.50
CA THR A 27 65.75 -56.27 41.84
C THR A 27 65.00 -54.97 42.14
N GLU A 28 64.99 -54.52 43.39
CA GLU A 28 64.33 -53.26 43.77
C GLU A 28 65.04 -52.04 43.18
N LYS A 29 66.37 -52.05 43.09
CA LYS A 29 67.11 -51.00 42.35
C LYS A 29 66.69 -50.93 40.90
N GLN A 30 66.49 -52.07 40.24
CA GLN A 30 66.02 -52.10 38.85
C GLN A 30 64.60 -51.55 38.75
N ARG A 31 63.68 -51.95 39.64
CA ARG A 31 62.31 -51.41 39.68
C ARG A 31 62.28 -49.90 39.85
N VAL A 32 63.14 -49.34 40.71
CA VAL A 32 63.25 -47.88 40.88
C VAL A 32 63.66 -47.20 39.57
N ILE A 33 64.62 -47.77 38.83
CA ILE A 33 65.04 -47.25 37.52
C ILE A 33 63.89 -47.31 36.51
N ASP A 34 63.17 -48.44 36.46
CA ASP A 34 62.07 -48.63 35.52
C ASP A 34 60.93 -47.63 35.78
N VAL A 35 60.57 -47.43 37.06
CA VAL A 35 59.56 -46.42 37.47
C VAL A 35 60.04 -45.01 37.17
N GLN A 36 61.32 -44.70 37.38
CA GLN A 36 61.90 -43.39 37.04
C GLN A 36 61.81 -43.11 35.53
N ASN A 37 62.09 -44.13 34.71
CA ASN A 37 62.01 -44.03 33.25
C ASN A 37 60.55 -43.85 32.79
N GLU A 38 59.62 -44.62 33.37
CA GLU A 38 58.19 -44.50 33.07
C GLU A 38 57.65 -43.12 33.48
N ALA A 39 58.03 -42.61 34.65
CA ALA A 39 57.66 -41.27 35.09
C ALA A 39 58.18 -40.20 34.12
N SER A 40 59.41 -40.33 33.64
CA SER A 40 60.01 -39.42 32.66
C SER A 40 59.26 -39.43 31.33
N LEU A 41 58.89 -40.62 30.83
CA LEU A 41 58.08 -40.78 29.63
C LEU A 41 56.69 -40.13 29.78
N ARG A 42 56.01 -40.38 30.91
CA ARG A 42 54.69 -39.79 31.19
C ARG A 42 54.75 -38.26 31.28
N VAL A 43 55.81 -37.70 31.86
CA VAL A 43 56.03 -36.24 31.88
C VAL A 43 56.23 -35.70 30.47
N GLY A 44 56.94 -36.42 29.59
CA GLY A 44 57.08 -36.07 28.18
C GLY A 44 55.74 -35.99 27.47
N VAL A 45 54.95 -37.06 27.54
CA VAL A 45 53.59 -37.12 26.95
C VAL A 45 52.69 -36.02 27.50
N TRP A 46 52.75 -35.74 28.80
CA TRP A 46 51.97 -34.65 29.39
C TRP A 46 52.36 -33.28 28.85
N LYS A 47 53.67 -33.00 28.69
CA LYS A 47 54.15 -31.74 28.11
C LYS A 47 53.72 -31.57 26.66
N GLU A 48 53.82 -32.62 25.86
CA GLU A 48 53.37 -32.61 24.45
C GLU A 48 51.86 -32.36 24.36
N ALA A 49 51.06 -33.09 25.14
CA ALA A 49 49.61 -32.89 25.20
C ALA A 49 49.24 -31.48 25.67
N HIS A 50 49.97 -30.94 26.67
CA HIS A 50 49.76 -29.58 27.14
C HIS A 50 50.10 -28.53 26.08
N SER A 51 51.20 -28.71 25.34
CA SER A 51 51.56 -27.86 24.20
C SER A 51 50.49 -27.88 23.13
N HIS A 52 50.03 -29.07 22.75
CA HIS A 52 48.97 -29.23 21.75
C HIS A 52 47.66 -28.56 22.17
N LEU A 53 47.26 -28.69 23.44
CA LEU A 53 46.07 -28.02 23.97
C LEU A 53 46.22 -26.49 23.94
N SER A 54 47.40 -25.97 24.29
CA SER A 54 47.69 -24.54 24.25
C SER A 54 47.61 -23.98 22.82
N GLU A 55 48.20 -24.68 21.84
CA GLU A 55 48.15 -24.31 20.43
C GLU A 55 46.71 -24.35 19.88
N LEU A 56 45.95 -25.40 20.20
CA LEU A 56 44.55 -25.48 19.80
C LEU A 56 43.70 -24.34 20.39
N HIS A 57 43.96 -23.99 21.64
CA HIS A 57 43.27 -22.89 22.30
C HIS A 57 43.57 -21.55 21.63
N GLU A 58 44.84 -21.23 21.35
CA GLU A 58 45.21 -19.99 20.69
C GLU A 58 44.74 -19.94 19.23
N ASN A 59 44.83 -21.05 18.48
CA ASN A 59 44.30 -21.11 17.12
C ASN A 59 42.79 -20.87 17.09
N ARG A 60 42.03 -21.52 17.97
CA ARG A 60 40.58 -21.32 18.07
C ARG A 60 40.24 -19.87 18.40
N LYS A 61 40.97 -19.27 19.33
CA LYS A 61 40.79 -17.86 19.70
C LYS A 61 41.08 -16.91 18.53
N GLN A 62 42.13 -17.16 17.75
CA GLN A 62 42.45 -16.37 16.56
C GLN A 62 41.38 -16.52 15.47
N ASP A 63 40.91 -17.74 15.22
CA ASP A 63 39.84 -18.01 14.26
C ASP A 63 38.54 -17.32 14.64
N ASP A 64 38.15 -17.40 15.91
CA ASP A 64 36.93 -16.77 16.42
C ASP A 64 37.05 -15.23 16.37
N LEU A 65 38.22 -14.67 16.67
CA LEU A 65 38.48 -13.23 16.51
C LEU A 65 38.35 -12.80 15.04
N LYS A 66 38.91 -13.59 14.11
CA LYS A 66 38.82 -13.30 12.68
C LYS A 66 37.38 -13.35 12.18
N LYS A 67 36.62 -14.38 12.55
CA LYS A 67 35.18 -14.49 12.23
C LYS A 67 34.40 -13.29 12.76
N LEU A 68 34.69 -12.85 13.98
CA LEU A 68 34.02 -11.70 14.59
C LEU A 68 34.36 -10.39 13.84
N GLN A 69 35.61 -10.22 13.40
CA GLN A 69 36.01 -9.07 12.58
C GLN A 69 35.32 -9.06 11.22
N ASP A 70 35.26 -10.21 10.54
CA ASP A 70 34.63 -10.32 9.23
C ASP A 70 33.12 -10.08 9.33
N ALA A 71 32.44 -10.67 10.33
CA ALA A 71 31.03 -10.41 10.61
C ALA A 71 30.76 -8.92 10.93
N LYS A 72 31.66 -8.26 11.65
CA LYS A 72 31.56 -6.83 11.92
C LYS A 72 31.66 -6.00 10.63
N ARG A 73 32.59 -6.35 9.73
CA ARG A 73 32.71 -5.66 8.42
C ARG A 73 31.46 -5.84 7.57
N GLU A 74 30.93 -7.05 7.49
CA GLU A 74 29.69 -7.34 6.76
C GLU A 74 28.50 -6.54 7.34
N HIS A 75 28.39 -6.48 8.67
CA HIS A 75 27.38 -5.68 9.34
C HIS A 75 27.51 -4.18 9.00
N ASP A 76 28.72 -3.62 9.07
CA ASP A 76 28.98 -2.22 8.74
C ASP A 76 28.69 -1.89 7.27
N GLU A 77 28.98 -2.82 6.35
CA GLU A 77 28.63 -2.68 4.93
C GLU A 77 27.11 -2.71 4.70
N LEU A 78 26.40 -3.62 5.37
CA LEU A 78 24.94 -3.69 5.30
C LEU A 78 24.29 -2.42 5.87
N ALA A 79 24.80 -1.92 7.00
CA ALA A 79 24.35 -0.67 7.59
C ALA A 79 24.54 0.52 6.63
N LYS A 80 25.70 0.61 5.96
CA LYS A 80 25.95 1.62 4.92
C LYS A 80 24.98 1.52 3.74
N LYS A 81 24.74 0.30 3.22
CA LYS A 81 23.79 0.07 2.13
C LYS A 81 22.37 0.47 2.50
N LEU A 82 21.93 0.15 3.72
CA LEU A 82 20.62 0.55 4.24
C LEU A 82 20.51 2.07 4.35
N LEU A 83 21.53 2.74 4.88
CA LEU A 83 21.56 4.19 4.99
C LEU A 83 21.46 4.86 3.62
N LEU A 84 22.23 4.39 2.63
CA LEU A 84 22.18 4.91 1.26
C LEU A 84 20.79 4.74 0.64
N LYS A 85 20.18 3.56 0.79
CA LYS A 85 18.83 3.30 0.29
C LYS A 85 17.79 4.20 0.96
N SER A 86 17.89 4.39 2.27
CA SER A 86 17.03 5.30 3.03
C SER A 86 17.15 6.74 2.54
N ASN A 87 18.38 7.23 2.34
CA ASN A 87 18.64 8.58 1.85
C ASN A 87 18.09 8.79 0.44
N TYR A 88 18.27 7.81 -0.45
CA TYR A 88 17.70 7.85 -1.80
C TYR A 88 16.17 7.95 -1.77
N HIS A 89 15.50 7.11 -0.97
CA HIS A 89 14.04 7.17 -0.85
C HIS A 89 13.58 8.50 -0.26
N HIS A 90 14.28 9.03 0.75
CA HIS A 90 13.95 10.34 1.32
C HIS A 90 14.05 11.45 0.27
N GLN A 91 15.14 11.49 -0.49
CA GLN A 91 15.30 12.46 -1.58
C GLN A 91 14.20 12.31 -2.64
N LYS A 92 13.85 11.08 -3.02
CA LYS A 92 12.81 10.86 -4.02
C LYS A 92 11.44 11.30 -3.53
N ILE A 93 11.13 11.10 -2.24
CA ILE A 93 9.90 11.60 -1.63
C ILE A 93 9.86 13.13 -1.66
N GLN A 94 10.97 13.81 -1.34
CA GLN A 94 11.02 15.28 -1.40
C GLN A 94 10.83 15.82 -2.81
N GLU A 95 11.46 15.20 -3.81
CA GLU A 95 11.29 15.54 -5.23
C GLU A 95 9.83 15.36 -5.69
N LEU A 96 9.18 14.24 -5.31
CA LEU A 96 7.79 14.01 -5.67
C LEU A 96 6.83 14.99 -4.97
N LYS A 97 7.13 15.39 -3.74
CA LYS A 97 6.37 16.41 -3.03
C LYS A 97 6.44 17.76 -3.73
N SER A 98 7.64 18.21 -4.11
CA SER A 98 7.79 19.48 -4.83
C SER A 98 7.14 19.45 -6.21
N GLN A 99 7.18 18.31 -6.91
CA GLN A 99 6.43 18.12 -8.16
C GLN A 99 4.92 18.22 -7.96
N ASN A 100 4.39 17.60 -6.90
CA ASN A 100 2.96 17.71 -6.58
C ASN A 100 2.56 19.15 -6.25
N GLU A 101 3.32 19.86 -5.41
CA GLU A 101 3.07 21.27 -5.08
C GLU A 101 3.08 22.15 -6.33
N PHE A 102 4.00 21.89 -7.26
CA PHE A 102 4.05 22.59 -8.55
C PHE A 102 2.79 22.33 -9.38
N HIS A 103 2.39 21.07 -9.56
CA HIS A 103 1.18 20.74 -10.33
C HIS A 103 -0.11 21.24 -9.66
N GLU A 104 -0.20 21.21 -8.32
CA GLU A 104 -1.34 21.78 -7.59
C GLU A 104 -1.49 23.27 -7.87
N LYS A 105 -0.37 23.99 -7.94
CA LYS A 105 -0.36 25.41 -8.32
C LYS A 105 -0.80 25.60 -9.77
N GLU A 106 -0.29 24.81 -10.72
CA GLU A 106 -0.72 24.89 -12.12
C GLU A 106 -2.23 24.64 -12.27
N VAL A 107 -2.77 23.65 -11.55
CA VAL A 107 -4.22 23.37 -11.53
C VAL A 107 -5.00 24.57 -10.99
N SER A 108 -4.52 25.19 -9.91
CA SER A 108 -5.13 26.41 -9.35
C SER A 108 -5.12 27.58 -10.35
N ASP A 109 -3.99 27.82 -11.00
CA ASP A 109 -3.83 28.90 -11.98
C ASP A 109 -4.71 28.68 -13.22
N MET A 110 -4.80 27.43 -13.70
CA MET A 110 -5.72 27.05 -14.77
C MET A 110 -7.19 27.23 -14.35
N ALA A 111 -7.56 26.86 -13.13
CA ALA A 111 -8.92 27.04 -12.61
C ALA A 111 -9.32 28.53 -12.55
N ALA A 112 -8.40 29.40 -12.12
CA ALA A 112 -8.59 30.85 -12.14
C ALA A 112 -8.78 31.37 -13.57
N THR A 113 -7.94 30.92 -14.50
CA THR A 113 -8.05 31.29 -15.93
C THR A 113 -9.41 30.88 -16.52
N ILE A 114 -9.90 29.68 -16.21
CA ILE A 114 -11.23 29.21 -16.64
C ILE A 114 -12.34 30.10 -16.07
N PHE A 115 -12.22 30.52 -14.80
CA PHE A 115 -13.19 31.39 -14.17
C PHE A 115 -13.28 32.75 -14.88
N ASP A 116 -12.14 33.37 -15.17
CA ASP A 116 -12.08 34.66 -15.86
C ASP A 116 -12.65 34.57 -17.28
N LEU A 117 -12.28 33.54 -18.04
CA LEU A 117 -12.83 33.29 -19.38
C LEU A 117 -14.35 33.08 -19.36
N ARG A 118 -14.89 32.38 -18.35
CA ARG A 118 -16.35 32.23 -18.18
C ARG A 118 -17.02 33.57 -17.92
N ARG A 119 -16.41 34.42 -17.10
CA ARG A 119 -16.90 35.77 -16.79
C ARG A 119 -16.88 36.67 -18.03
N GLU A 120 -15.80 36.64 -18.81
CA GLU A 120 -15.69 37.37 -20.07
C GLU A 120 -16.74 36.91 -21.08
N LYS A 121 -16.93 35.59 -21.24
CA LYS A 121 -17.97 35.01 -22.10
C LYS A 121 -19.37 35.49 -21.70
N SER A 122 -19.69 35.48 -20.40
CA SER A 122 -20.97 35.97 -19.89
C SER A 122 -21.17 37.46 -20.23
N SER A 123 -20.14 38.26 -20.04
CA SER A 123 -20.18 39.71 -20.31
C SER A 123 -20.31 40.01 -21.81
N ALA A 124 -19.65 39.22 -22.67
CA ALA A 124 -19.79 39.30 -24.12
C ALA A 124 -21.21 38.92 -24.58
N THR A 125 -21.80 37.88 -23.99
CA THR A 125 -23.17 37.45 -24.28
C THR A 125 -24.19 38.55 -23.94
N GLN A 126 -24.08 39.15 -22.76
CA GLN A 126 -24.94 40.29 -22.37
C GLN A 126 -24.81 41.49 -23.31
N ARG A 127 -23.58 41.81 -23.75
CA ARG A 127 -23.36 42.89 -24.73
C ARG A 127 -24.02 42.57 -26.07
N ALA A 128 -23.94 41.32 -26.54
CA ALA A 128 -24.59 40.88 -27.77
C ALA A 128 -26.11 41.06 -27.69
N GLU A 129 -26.74 40.60 -26.60
CA GLU A 129 -28.19 40.78 -26.36
C GLU A 129 -28.60 42.25 -26.36
N GLN A 130 -27.83 43.13 -25.69
CA GLN A 130 -28.07 44.57 -25.70
C GLN A 130 -28.02 45.16 -27.12
N TYR A 131 -27.05 44.73 -27.94
CA TYR A 131 -26.96 45.16 -29.33
C TYR A 131 -28.14 44.65 -30.17
N GLU A 132 -28.57 43.40 -29.99
CA GLU A 132 -29.76 42.86 -30.66
C GLU A 132 -31.02 43.67 -30.32
N HIS A 133 -31.24 43.98 -29.04
CA HIS A 133 -32.36 44.81 -28.60
C HIS A 133 -32.29 46.21 -29.22
N ARG A 134 -31.09 46.82 -29.30
CA ARG A 134 -30.90 48.12 -29.93
C ARG A 134 -31.20 48.09 -31.43
N ILE A 135 -30.78 47.05 -32.14
CA ILE A 135 -31.08 46.85 -33.56
C ILE A 135 -32.59 46.73 -33.76
N LYS A 136 -33.28 45.87 -32.98
CA LYS A 136 -34.74 45.72 -33.03
C LYS A 136 -35.48 47.04 -32.81
N ASN A 137 -35.04 47.84 -31.84
CA ASN A 137 -35.63 49.16 -31.58
C ASN A 137 -35.46 50.10 -32.79
N LEU A 138 -34.26 50.15 -33.38
CA LEU A 138 -33.99 50.95 -34.56
C LEU A 138 -34.82 50.50 -35.78
N GLN A 139 -34.98 49.19 -35.97
CA GLN A 139 -35.86 48.62 -37.02
C GLN A 139 -37.31 49.08 -36.82
N LEU A 140 -37.87 48.95 -35.62
CA LEU A 140 -39.23 49.42 -35.32
C LEU A 140 -39.40 50.92 -35.59
N ARG A 141 -38.40 51.74 -35.26
CA ARG A 141 -38.42 53.18 -35.55
C ARG A 141 -38.37 53.48 -37.04
N LEU A 142 -37.58 52.73 -37.79
CA LEU A 142 -37.51 52.83 -39.24
C LEU A 142 -38.85 52.46 -39.87
N ASP A 143 -39.45 51.33 -39.47
CA ASP A 143 -40.75 50.87 -39.95
C ASP A 143 -41.86 51.88 -39.64
N ALA A 144 -41.87 52.45 -38.43
CA ALA A 144 -42.82 53.50 -38.07
C ALA A 144 -42.65 54.75 -38.96
N SER A 145 -41.41 55.11 -39.28
CA SER A 145 -41.11 56.26 -40.15
C SER A 145 -41.55 56.01 -41.60
N LEU A 146 -41.28 54.81 -42.13
CA LEU A 146 -41.72 54.40 -43.47
C LEU A 146 -43.25 54.38 -43.57
N ASN A 147 -43.95 53.82 -42.57
CA ASN A 147 -45.41 53.84 -42.50
C ASN A 147 -45.99 55.27 -42.47
N CYS A 148 -45.35 56.20 -41.75
CA CYS A 148 -45.73 57.61 -41.75
C CYS A 148 -45.56 58.26 -43.13
N ILE A 149 -44.47 57.97 -43.83
CA ILE A 149 -44.20 58.46 -45.19
C ILE A 149 -45.25 57.92 -46.17
N GLU A 150 -45.55 56.62 -46.13
CA GLU A 150 -46.59 56.02 -46.97
C GLU A 150 -47.97 56.65 -46.75
N ARG A 151 -48.37 56.87 -45.49
CA ARG A 151 -49.63 57.54 -45.17
C ARG A 151 -49.66 58.99 -45.65
N ALA A 152 -48.54 59.71 -45.57
CA ALA A 152 -48.41 61.07 -46.10
C ALA A 152 -48.41 61.11 -47.65
N GLY A 153 -47.93 60.04 -48.31
CA GLY A 153 -48.05 59.84 -49.76
C GLY A 153 -49.49 59.60 -50.18
N ARG A 154 -50.22 58.71 -49.48
CA ARG A 154 -51.64 58.44 -49.77
C ARG A 154 -52.54 59.66 -49.58
N LYS A 155 -52.28 60.51 -48.58
CA LYS A 155 -53.01 61.79 -48.40
C LYS A 155 -52.78 62.80 -49.52
N ARG A 156 -51.69 62.67 -50.31
CA ARG A 156 -51.42 63.51 -51.48
C ARG A 156 -51.96 62.90 -52.79
N GLY A 157 -52.53 61.70 -52.75
CA GLY A 157 -53.09 61.00 -53.92
C GLY A 157 -54.62 60.96 -53.98
N ILE A 158 -55.34 61.66 -53.09
CA ILE A 158 -56.82 61.73 -53.15
C ILE A 158 -57.23 63.00 -53.92
N SER A 159 -56.92 62.96 -55.21
CA SER A 159 -57.62 63.69 -56.26
C SER A 159 -57.16 63.14 -57.61
N ASP A 160 -57.38 61.84 -57.87
CA ASP A 160 -58.05 61.42 -59.09
C ASP A 160 -58.28 59.89 -59.11
N ALA A 161 -59.49 59.55 -59.54
CA ALA A 161 -60.02 58.30 -60.11
C ALA A 161 -59.33 56.93 -59.90
N GLY A 162 -60.16 55.91 -59.69
CA GLY A 162 -59.92 54.60 -60.31
C GLY A 162 -60.36 53.39 -59.51
N ASP A 163 -61.43 52.79 -60.01
CA ASP A 163 -62.16 51.62 -59.52
C ASP A 163 -61.37 50.28 -59.56
N GLU A 164 -61.95 49.28 -58.87
CA GLU A 164 -61.74 47.83 -58.99
C GLU A 164 -60.39 47.19 -58.56
N HIS A 165 -60.37 46.51 -57.40
CA HIS A 165 -60.56 45.04 -57.35
C HIS A 165 -60.58 44.54 -55.91
N ARG A 166 -61.66 43.85 -55.61
CA ARG A 166 -61.93 43.06 -54.40
C ARG A 166 -61.25 41.71 -54.58
N ASP A 167 -60.41 41.30 -53.64
CA ASP A 167 -60.19 39.88 -53.34
C ASP A 167 -59.81 39.66 -51.87
N THR A 168 -60.68 38.89 -51.24
CA THR A 168 -60.65 38.28 -49.91
C THR A 168 -59.71 37.09 -49.87
N VAL A 169 -58.80 37.00 -48.90
CA VAL A 169 -58.45 35.73 -48.24
C VAL A 169 -58.12 35.95 -46.75
N SER A 170 -58.93 35.32 -45.91
CA SER A 170 -58.76 35.10 -44.47
C SER A 170 -57.79 33.95 -44.16
N ALA A 171 -57.07 34.04 -43.04
CA ALA A 171 -56.71 32.96 -42.07
C ALA A 171 -55.62 33.54 -41.14
N LEU A 172 -55.72 33.71 -39.81
CA LEU A 172 -56.31 32.94 -38.72
C LEU A 172 -55.78 31.49 -38.62
N ALA A 173 -54.66 31.36 -37.89
CA ALA A 173 -54.28 30.24 -37.02
C ALA A 173 -53.14 30.77 -36.12
N ASN A 174 -53.35 31.17 -34.87
CA ASN A 174 -53.60 30.35 -33.68
C ASN A 174 -52.84 29.02 -33.67
N HIS A 175 -51.70 29.01 -32.96
CA HIS A 175 -51.25 27.86 -32.20
C HIS A 175 -50.66 28.32 -30.85
N ASN A 176 -51.42 28.01 -29.79
CA ASN A 176 -51.07 27.46 -28.47
C ASN A 176 -49.74 27.90 -27.83
N MET A 177 -49.75 28.57 -26.68
CA MET A 177 -50.06 28.06 -25.32
C MET A 177 -49.20 26.87 -24.87
N ASP A 178 -48.61 27.09 -23.69
CA ASP A 178 -48.16 26.17 -22.67
C ASP A 178 -46.91 25.31 -22.87
N GLY A 179 -45.89 25.72 -22.12
CA GLY A 179 -44.73 24.93 -21.72
C GLY A 179 -44.15 25.45 -20.42
N THR A 180 -45.00 25.72 -19.42
CA THR A 180 -44.58 25.95 -18.03
C THR A 180 -44.00 24.65 -17.48
N ILE A 181 -42.68 24.46 -17.63
CA ILE A 181 -41.98 23.42 -16.88
C ILE A 181 -41.46 24.06 -15.61
N ASN A 182 -42.18 23.78 -14.52
CA ASN A 182 -41.75 23.93 -13.14
C ASN A 182 -40.29 23.49 -13.01
N THR A 183 -39.39 24.43 -12.75
CA THR A 183 -38.05 24.16 -12.21
C THR A 183 -38.21 23.78 -10.74
N ALA A 184 -38.71 22.56 -10.52
CA ALA A 184 -38.68 21.90 -9.25
C ALA A 184 -37.21 21.76 -8.81
N LYS A 185 -36.95 22.29 -7.62
CA LYS A 185 -35.73 22.13 -6.81
C LYS A 185 -35.14 20.72 -6.97
N LYS A 186 -34.15 20.55 -7.83
CA LYS A 186 -33.17 19.48 -7.67
C LYS A 186 -32.09 20.00 -6.73
N ALA A 187 -32.38 19.90 -5.44
CA ALA A 187 -31.33 19.74 -4.46
C ALA A 187 -30.47 18.57 -4.96
N ARG A 188 -29.19 18.84 -5.27
CA ARG A 188 -28.18 17.82 -5.44
C ARG A 188 -28.18 17.00 -4.14
N LEU A 189 -28.84 15.84 -4.14
CA LEU A 189 -28.46 14.78 -3.22
C LEU A 189 -26.99 14.52 -3.52
N ALA A 190 -26.15 14.74 -2.51
CA ALA A 190 -24.77 14.32 -2.51
C ALA A 190 -24.71 12.89 -3.07
N SER A 191 -23.81 12.66 -4.01
CA SER A 191 -23.47 11.32 -4.48
C SER A 191 -23.20 10.45 -3.26
N LEU A 192 -24.17 9.60 -2.91
CA LEU A 192 -23.91 8.46 -2.05
C LEU A 192 -22.85 7.67 -2.82
N GLU A 193 -21.64 7.67 -2.30
CA GLU A 193 -20.52 6.93 -2.84
C GLU A 193 -20.96 5.46 -2.88
N VAL A 194 -21.25 4.93 -4.07
CA VAL A 194 -21.76 3.57 -4.23
C VAL A 194 -20.60 2.62 -3.92
N VAL A 195 -20.58 2.13 -2.69
CA VAL A 195 -19.56 1.19 -2.20
C VAL A 195 -19.83 -0.19 -2.82
N VAL A 196 -18.89 -0.70 -3.60
CA VAL A 196 -18.90 -2.08 -4.14
C VAL A 196 -18.38 -3.10 -3.09
N PRO A 197 -19.23 -3.83 -2.35
CA PRO A 197 -18.77 -4.72 -1.29
C PRO A 197 -18.01 -5.94 -1.84
N CYS A 198 -17.05 -6.46 -1.07
CA CYS A 198 -16.47 -7.76 -1.39
C CYS A 198 -17.49 -8.90 -1.19
N THR A 199 -17.31 -10.01 -1.91
CA THR A 199 -18.14 -11.23 -1.85
C THR A 199 -18.38 -11.70 -0.42
N GLN A 200 -17.36 -11.68 0.44
CA GLN A 200 -17.48 -12.12 1.83
C GLN A 200 -18.34 -11.17 2.67
N CYS A 201 -18.16 -9.86 2.53
CA CYS A 201 -18.99 -8.89 3.24
C CYS A 201 -20.43 -8.95 2.73
N TYR A 202 -20.63 -9.00 1.41
CA TYR A 202 -21.94 -9.07 0.80
C TYR A 202 -22.72 -10.31 1.24
N THR A 203 -22.12 -11.51 1.11
CA THR A 203 -22.77 -12.77 1.50
C THR A 203 -23.08 -12.86 2.99
N LYS A 204 -22.42 -12.07 3.83
CA LYS A 204 -22.63 -12.04 5.29
C LYS A 204 -23.48 -10.87 5.77
N GLY A 205 -23.86 -9.98 4.86
CA GLY A 205 -24.59 -8.74 5.16
C GLY A 205 -23.77 -7.75 6.00
N TRP A 206 -22.44 -7.73 5.84
CA TRP A 206 -21.56 -6.82 6.57
C TRP A 206 -21.26 -5.56 5.76
N PRO A 207 -21.10 -4.39 6.43
CA PRO A 207 -20.61 -3.20 5.76
C PRO A 207 -19.17 -3.43 5.26
N CYS A 208 -18.87 -2.98 4.04
CA CYS A 208 -17.55 -3.12 3.45
C CYS A 208 -16.92 -1.73 3.34
N ASP A 209 -15.76 -1.55 3.92
CA ASP A 209 -14.98 -0.29 3.94
C ASP A 209 -14.22 -0.03 2.65
N ASN A 210 -14.42 -0.89 1.64
CA ASN A 210 -13.86 -0.71 0.31
C ASN A 210 -12.34 -0.56 0.19
N GLY A 211 -11.56 -0.82 1.25
CA GLY A 211 -10.10 -0.94 1.31
C GLY A 211 -9.30 -0.14 0.27
N ASP A 212 -8.53 0.85 0.71
CA ASP A 212 -7.78 1.80 -0.12
C ASP A 212 -7.19 1.18 -1.40
N ALA A 213 -7.60 1.74 -2.55
CA ALA A 213 -6.98 1.59 -3.87
C ALA A 213 -6.57 0.15 -4.25
N GLY A 214 -7.51 -0.80 -4.09
CA GLY A 214 -7.36 -2.17 -4.59
C GLY A 214 -6.85 -3.19 -3.56
N GLY A 215 -6.75 -2.82 -2.28
CA GLY A 215 -6.45 -3.75 -1.19
C GLY A 215 -7.63 -4.62 -0.74
N SER A 216 -7.37 -5.51 0.23
CA SER A 216 -8.44 -6.25 0.92
C SER A 216 -9.13 -5.37 1.97
N CYS A 217 -10.46 -5.44 2.06
CA CYS A 217 -11.25 -4.70 3.05
C CYS A 217 -10.87 -5.04 4.51
N ARG A 218 -11.06 -4.12 5.46
CA ARG A 218 -10.71 -4.30 6.89
C ARG A 218 -11.34 -5.56 7.48
N ASN A 219 -12.60 -5.86 7.14
CA ASN A 219 -13.28 -7.09 7.58
C ASN A 219 -12.57 -8.37 7.13
N CYS A 220 -11.94 -8.37 5.94
CA CYS A 220 -11.14 -9.49 5.48
C CYS A 220 -9.73 -9.50 6.09
N GLN A 221 -9.15 -8.32 6.35
CA GLN A 221 -7.85 -8.20 7.02
C GLN A 221 -7.89 -8.76 8.45
N LEU A 222 -8.89 -8.35 9.25
CA LEU A 222 -9.09 -8.80 10.63
C LEU A 222 -9.27 -10.32 10.74
N ARG A 223 -9.83 -10.94 9.69
CA ARG A 223 -10.01 -12.40 9.60
C ARG A 223 -8.80 -13.13 9.05
N GLN A 224 -7.70 -12.44 8.77
CA GLN A 224 -6.51 -12.97 8.10
C GLN A 224 -6.84 -13.63 6.75
N LYS A 225 -7.84 -13.08 6.05
CA LYS A 225 -8.41 -13.58 4.79
C LYS A 225 -8.28 -12.55 3.66
N SER A 226 -7.19 -11.78 3.68
CA SER A 226 -6.89 -10.74 2.70
C SER A 226 -6.80 -11.29 1.27
N ALA A 227 -6.17 -12.46 1.08
CA ALA A 227 -6.03 -13.10 -0.24
C ALA A 227 -7.35 -13.60 -0.86
N VAL A 228 -8.42 -13.76 -0.07
CA VAL A 228 -9.75 -14.22 -0.54
C VAL A 228 -10.78 -13.08 -0.59
N CYS A 229 -10.34 -11.83 -0.38
CA CYS A 229 -11.18 -10.66 -0.51
C CYS A 229 -11.42 -10.34 -1.99
N LYS A 230 -12.43 -10.98 -2.59
CA LYS A 230 -12.78 -10.81 -4.02
C LYS A 230 -14.06 -10.00 -4.20
N ARG A 231 -14.15 -9.21 -5.28
CA ARG A 231 -15.35 -8.46 -5.68
C ARG A 231 -15.96 -9.08 -6.94
N VAL A 232 -17.27 -8.97 -7.10
CA VAL A 232 -17.96 -9.54 -8.27
C VAL A 232 -18.02 -8.49 -9.37
N MET A 233 -17.56 -8.85 -10.57
CA MET A 233 -17.62 -8.00 -11.76
C MET A 233 -19.07 -7.80 -12.20
N CYS A 234 -19.41 -6.57 -12.57
CA CYS A 234 -20.71 -6.25 -13.16
C CYS A 234 -20.85 -6.96 -14.50
N LYS A 235 -21.99 -7.64 -14.72
CA LYS A 235 -22.29 -8.31 -15.99
C LYS A 235 -22.71 -7.32 -17.09
N ASP A 236 -23.27 -6.18 -16.69
CA ASP A 236 -23.89 -5.20 -17.59
C ASP A 236 -22.99 -3.98 -17.83
N TYR A 237 -21.69 -4.11 -17.56
CA TYR A 237 -20.68 -3.12 -17.84
C TYR A 237 -20.11 -3.33 -19.25
N ASP A 238 -20.11 -2.29 -20.07
CA ASP A 238 -19.65 -2.34 -21.47
C ASP A 238 -18.25 -1.77 -21.69
N GLY A 239 -17.52 -1.45 -20.61
CA GLY A 239 -16.17 -0.87 -20.64
C GLY A 239 -16.17 0.65 -20.41
N ASP A 240 -17.23 1.34 -20.80
CA ASP A 240 -17.34 2.80 -20.64
C ASP A 240 -18.48 3.19 -19.70
N ASN A 241 -19.59 2.44 -19.71
CA ASN A 241 -20.77 2.71 -18.91
C ASN A 241 -21.36 1.45 -18.28
N CYS A 242 -21.91 1.61 -17.08
CA CYS A 242 -22.75 0.60 -16.47
C CYS A 242 -24.21 0.87 -16.82
N LYS A 243 -24.93 -0.13 -17.33
CA LYS A 243 -26.38 -0.01 -17.60
C LYS A 243 -27.21 0.19 -16.32
N VAL A 244 -26.63 -0.13 -15.16
CA VAL A 244 -27.26 0.04 -13.84
C VAL A 244 -26.69 1.30 -13.17
N ARG A 245 -27.53 2.31 -12.99
CA ARG A 245 -27.14 3.61 -12.45
C ARG A 245 -26.54 3.53 -11.02
N ASP A 246 -27.05 2.62 -10.21
CA ASP A 246 -26.61 2.38 -8.83
C ASP A 246 -25.97 0.98 -8.71
N CYS A 247 -25.04 0.68 -9.61
CA CYS A 247 -24.39 -0.61 -9.67
C CYS A 247 -23.53 -0.86 -8.42
N THR A 248 -23.86 -1.90 -7.65
CA THR A 248 -23.09 -2.33 -6.47
C THR A 248 -22.00 -3.37 -6.81
N TYR A 249 -21.66 -3.53 -8.08
CA TYR A 249 -20.69 -4.51 -8.58
C TYR A 249 -19.45 -3.80 -9.12
N ALA A 250 -18.34 -4.53 -9.19
CA ALA A 250 -17.06 -4.00 -9.64
C ALA A 250 -17.05 -3.76 -11.16
N HIS A 251 -16.48 -2.64 -11.58
CA HIS A 251 -16.13 -2.37 -12.97
C HIS A 251 -14.62 -2.54 -13.19
N GLU A 252 -14.21 -2.72 -14.44
CA GLU A 252 -12.79 -2.91 -14.80
C GLU A 252 -11.93 -1.69 -14.43
N ASN A 253 -12.53 -0.49 -14.53
CA ASN A 253 -11.86 0.78 -14.23
C ASN A 253 -11.76 1.12 -12.74
N ASP A 254 -12.35 0.30 -11.86
CA ASP A 254 -12.34 0.57 -10.40
C ASP A 254 -11.04 0.09 -9.71
N HIS A 255 -10.05 -0.38 -10.47
CA HIS A 255 -8.71 -0.75 -10.00
C HIS A 255 -8.65 -1.79 -8.84
N PHE A 256 -9.61 -2.72 -8.78
CA PHE A 256 -9.60 -3.78 -7.77
C PHE A 256 -8.63 -4.92 -8.11
N ARG A 257 -7.76 -5.32 -7.17
CA ARG A 257 -6.78 -6.42 -7.39
C ARG A 257 -7.42 -7.81 -7.54
N HIS A 258 -8.60 -8.01 -6.97
CA HIS A 258 -9.24 -9.32 -6.90
C HIS A 258 -10.70 -9.23 -7.31
N VAL A 259 -10.94 -9.49 -8.60
CA VAL A 259 -12.28 -9.53 -9.18
C VAL A 259 -12.59 -10.96 -9.62
N VAL A 260 -13.85 -11.36 -9.48
CA VAL A 260 -14.39 -12.62 -10.00
C VAL A 260 -15.53 -12.33 -10.94
N ASN A 261 -15.73 -13.20 -11.93
CA ASN A 261 -16.87 -13.11 -12.84
C ASN A 261 -18.20 -13.11 -12.07
N TYR A 262 -19.23 -12.55 -12.70
CA TYR A 262 -20.57 -12.49 -12.13
C TYR A 262 -21.01 -13.86 -11.61
N THR A 263 -21.38 -13.90 -10.34
CA THR A 263 -21.91 -15.08 -9.67
C THR A 263 -23.09 -14.67 -8.81
N VAL A 264 -24.11 -15.52 -8.74
CA VAL A 264 -25.29 -15.28 -7.91
C VAL A 264 -24.88 -15.48 -6.45
N LEU A 265 -24.78 -14.38 -5.70
CA LEU A 265 -24.48 -14.41 -4.27
C LEU A 265 -25.79 -14.42 -3.47
N LYS A 266 -25.89 -15.30 -2.48
CA LYS A 266 -26.98 -15.28 -1.50
C LYS A 266 -26.49 -14.59 -0.22
N VAL A 267 -27.29 -13.67 0.30
CA VAL A 267 -27.00 -13.00 1.57
C VAL A 267 -27.53 -13.87 2.71
N VAL A 268 -26.65 -14.24 3.62
CA VAL A 268 -26.95 -14.92 4.88
C VAL A 268 -26.38 -14.04 5.99
N HIS A 269 -27.25 -13.32 6.71
CA HIS A 269 -26.80 -12.44 7.78
C HIS A 269 -26.11 -13.25 8.90
N GLN A 270 -24.82 -13.00 9.11
CA GLN A 270 -24.00 -13.73 10.11
C GLN A 270 -23.73 -12.92 11.40
N GLY A 271 -24.67 -12.05 11.78
CA GLY A 271 -24.50 -11.17 12.94
C GLY A 271 -23.42 -10.10 12.72
N LYS A 272 -22.92 -9.51 13.82
CA LYS A 272 -21.98 -8.38 13.80
C LYS A 272 -20.70 -8.69 13.01
N SER A 273 -20.25 -7.73 12.21
CA SER A 273 -19.01 -7.81 11.43
C SER A 273 -17.76 -7.80 12.33
N PRO A 274 -16.61 -8.30 11.84
CA PRO A 274 -15.33 -8.19 12.54
C PRO A 274 -14.99 -6.75 12.96
N THR A 275 -15.24 -5.77 12.09
CA THR A 275 -15.02 -4.35 12.40
C THR A 275 -15.96 -3.83 13.48
N GLU A 276 -17.22 -4.26 13.50
CA GLU A 276 -18.17 -3.89 14.55
C GLU A 276 -17.76 -4.47 15.90
N ARG A 277 -17.22 -5.69 15.94
CA ARG A 277 -16.72 -6.32 17.16
C ARG A 277 -15.48 -5.60 17.72
N GLU A 278 -14.51 -5.29 16.86
CA GLU A 278 -13.31 -4.52 17.22
C GLU A 278 -13.68 -3.14 17.81
N ALA A 279 -14.71 -2.49 17.25
CA ALA A 279 -15.20 -1.19 17.73
C ALA A 279 -15.98 -1.26 19.06
N GLU A 280 -16.54 -2.41 19.41
CA GLU A 280 -17.22 -2.63 20.69
C GLU A 280 -16.22 -2.97 21.80
N GLU A 281 -15.25 -3.85 21.52
CA GLU A 281 -14.17 -4.21 22.46
C GLU A 281 -13.34 -2.97 22.84
N GLY A 282 -13.04 -2.09 21.88
CA GLY A 282 -12.31 -0.83 22.14
C GLY A 282 -13.09 0.23 22.95
N LYS A 283 -14.37 0.00 23.28
CA LYS A 283 -15.17 0.88 24.14
C LYS A 283 -15.29 0.37 25.57
N GLU A 284 -14.99 -0.90 25.85
CA GLU A 284 -15.04 -1.47 27.20
C GLU A 284 -13.75 -1.18 28.00
N ASP A 285 -12.66 -0.83 27.32
CA ASP A 285 -11.36 -0.45 27.92
C ASP A 285 -11.21 1.05 28.23
N LYS A 286 -12.32 1.81 28.31
CA LYS A 286 -12.36 3.23 28.71
C LYS A 286 -13.37 3.47 29.82
#